data_AF-A0A9P5YWB7-F1
#
_entry.id   AF-A0A9P5YWB7-F1
#
_cell.length_a   1.000
_cell.length_b   1.000
_cell.length_c   1.000
_cell.angle_alpha   90.00
_cell.angle_beta   90.00
_cell.angle_gamma   90.00
#
_symmetry.space_group_name_H-M   'P 1'
#
loop_
_entity.id
_entity.type
_entity.pdbx_description
1 polymer ?
#
loop_
_entity_poly.entity_id
_entity_poly.type
_entity_poly.pdbx_seq_one_letter_code
_entity_poly.pdbx_strand_id
1 'polypeptide(L)' 'NPESSREDRLERNTIEALESVPLDMQRFANRYHQFMDTYSHGLNGKQAAWESRKYWGHRVLPES' A
#
# COMPACT_ATOMS: atom_id res chain seq x y z
N ASN A 1 -14.14 24.56 25.70
CA ASN A 1 -13.39 24.37 24.46
C ASN A 1 -14.40 23.93 23.42
N PRO A 2 -14.76 24.71 22.38
CA PRO A 2 -15.71 24.20 21.40
C PRO A 2 -15.05 23.03 20.64
N GLU A 3 -15.76 21.91 20.53
CA GLU A 3 -15.28 20.67 19.95
C GLU A 3 -15.10 20.78 18.42
N SER A 4 -13.94 20.29 17.96
CA SER A 4 -13.69 19.46 16.77
C SER A 4 -14.26 19.82 15.38
N SER A 5 -14.95 20.94 15.17
CA SER A 5 -15.60 21.22 13.87
C SER A 5 -14.67 21.29 12.66
N ARG A 6 -13.34 21.38 12.88
CA ARG A 6 -12.33 21.38 11.84
C ARG A 6 -11.65 20.03 11.65
N GLU A 7 -11.34 19.30 12.72
CA GLU A 7 -10.72 17.97 12.63
C GLU A 7 -11.72 16.95 12.06
N ASP A 8 -12.97 16.96 12.52
CA ASP A 8 -14.02 16.06 12.02
C ASP A 8 -14.24 16.24 10.50
N ARG A 9 -14.14 17.47 10.01
CA ARG A 9 -14.26 17.78 8.57
C ARG A 9 -13.05 17.31 7.79
N LEU A 10 -11.86 17.43 8.35
CA LEU A 10 -10.64 16.94 7.72
C LEU A 10 -10.64 15.41 7.65
N GLU A 11 -11.08 14.73 8.70
CA GLU A 11 -11.22 13.28 8.72
C GLU A 11 -12.20 12.80 7.64
N ARG A 12 -13.40 13.39 7.55
CA ARG A 12 -14.38 13.05 6.50
C ARG A 12 -13.83 13.27 5.11
N ASN A 13 -13.24 14.45 4.85
CA ASN A 13 -12.63 14.73 3.54
C ASN A 13 -11.51 13.73 3.19
N THR A 14 -10.76 13.27 4.19
CA THR A 14 -9.69 12.27 3.99
C THR A 14 -10.28 10.93 3.60
N ILE A 15 -11.33 10.47 4.29
CA ILE A 15 -12.02 9.22 3.98
C ILE A 15 -12.64 9.29 2.58
N GLU A 16 -13.37 10.36 2.26
CA GLU A 16 -13.98 10.57 0.94
C GLU A 16 -12.92 10.59 -0.18
N ALA A 17 -11.79 11.26 0.06
CA ALA A 17 -10.70 11.28 -0.89
C ALA A 17 -10.11 9.88 -1.12
N LEU A 18 -9.91 9.10 -0.06
CA LEU A 18 -9.41 7.71 -0.16
C LEU A 18 -10.40 6.79 -0.89
N GLU A 19 -11.70 6.92 -0.62
CA GLU A 19 -12.75 6.17 -1.32
C GLU A 19 -12.88 6.56 -2.79
N SER A 20 -12.58 7.81 -3.15
CA SER A 20 -12.60 8.28 -4.53
C SER A 20 -11.47 7.70 -5.39
N VAL A 21 -10.43 7.12 -4.78
CA VAL A 21 -9.30 6.54 -5.51
C VAL A 21 -9.74 5.26 -6.23
N PRO A 22 -9.56 5.16 -7.57
CA PRO A 22 -9.90 3.96 -8.31
C PRO A 22 -9.20 2.71 -7.76
N LEU A 23 -9.92 1.59 -7.71
CA LEU A 23 -9.39 0.32 -7.20
C LEU A 23 -8.10 -0.13 -7.90
N ASP A 24 -7.94 0.19 -9.18
CA ASP A 24 -6.74 -0.17 -9.94
C ASP A 24 -5.50 0.57 -9.44
N MET A 25 -5.65 1.83 -9.02
CA MET A 25 -4.55 2.59 -8.40
C MET A 25 -4.17 2.01 -7.04
N GLN A 26 -5.16 1.59 -6.24
CA GLN A 26 -4.90 0.93 -4.96
C GLN A 26 -4.18 -0.41 -5.16
N ARG A 27 -4.61 -1.21 -6.14
CA ARG A 27 -3.95 -2.48 -6.51
C ARG A 27 -2.53 -2.26 -7.02
N PHE A 28 -2.31 -1.22 -7.81
CA PHE A 28 -0.99 -0.83 -8.29
C PHE A 28 -0.05 -0.46 -7.14
N ALA A 29 -0.48 0.43 -6.23
CA ALA A 29 0.31 0.84 -5.07
C ALA A 29 0.69 -0.36 -4.18
N ASN A 30 -0.25 -1.26 -3.92
CA ASN A 30 0.02 -2.49 -3.15
C ASN A 30 1.08 -3.38 -3.81
N ARG A 31 1.00 -3.59 -5.14
CA ARG A 31 2.01 -4.36 -5.89
C ARG A 31 3.37 -3.67 -5.89
N TYR A 32 3.38 -2.36 -6.03
CA TYR A 32 4.61 -1.57 -5.97
C TYR A 32 5.29 -1.70 -4.61
N HIS A 33 4.53 -1.60 -3.51
CA HIS A 33 5.08 -1.80 -2.16
C HIS A 33 5.68 -3.19 -1.97
N GLN A 34 5.00 -4.26 -2.39
CA GLN A 34 5.53 -5.63 -2.31
C GLN A 34 6.83 -5.79 -3.12
N PHE A 35 6.91 -5.14 -4.28
CA PHE A 35 8.11 -5.18 -5.11
C PHE A 35 9.27 -4.38 -4.48
N MET A 36 9.00 -3.20 -3.91
CA MET A 36 10.03 -2.43 -3.19
C MET A 36 10.49 -3.10 -1.91
N ASP A 37 9.61 -3.83 -1.22
CA ASP A 37 9.98 -4.66 -0.07
C ASP A 37 11.01 -5.72 -0.45
N THR A 38 10.79 -6.43 -1.56
CA THR A 38 11.76 -7.44 -2.04
C THR A 38 13.13 -6.84 -2.39
N TYR A 39 13.17 -5.61 -2.92
CA TYR A 39 14.43 -4.89 -3.14
C TYR A 39 15.12 -4.51 -1.83
N SER A 40 14.36 -4.10 -0.83
CA SER A 40 14.90 -3.75 0.50
C SER A 40 15.55 -4.96 1.18
N HIS A 41 15.10 -6.17 0.85
CA HIS A 41 15.70 -7.44 1.27
C HIS A 41 16.89 -7.89 0.41
N GLY A 42 17.37 -7.06 -0.53
CA GLY A 42 18.56 -7.33 -1.34
C GLY A 42 18.33 -8.23 -2.56
N LEU A 43 17.07 -8.50 -2.93
CA LEU A 43 16.76 -9.28 -4.12
C LEU A 43 16.96 -8.46 -5.39
N ASN A 44 17.43 -9.12 -6.45
CA ASN A 44 17.53 -8.47 -7.77
C ASN A 44 16.15 -8.36 -8.44
N GLY A 45 16.03 -7.54 -9.49
CA GLY A 45 14.73 -7.29 -10.14
C GLY A 45 14.01 -8.52 -10.68
N LYS A 46 14.75 -9.56 -11.13
CA LYS A 46 14.13 -10.83 -11.58
C LYS A 46 13.61 -11.64 -10.40
N GLN A 47 14.37 -11.71 -9.31
CA GLN A 47 13.98 -12.37 -8.07
C GLN A 47 12.79 -11.64 -7.42
N ALA A 48 12.86 -10.32 -7.29
CA ALA A 48 11.78 -9.45 -6.83
C ALA A 48 10.47 -9.70 -7.57
N ALA A 49 10.50 -9.67 -8.91
CA ALA A 49 9.33 -9.92 -9.74
C ALA A 49 8.77 -11.34 -9.59
N TRP A 50 9.65 -12.32 -9.39
CA TRP A 50 9.26 -13.71 -9.16
C TRP A 50 8.64 -13.90 -7.79
N GLU A 51 9.24 -13.36 -6.72
CA GLU A 51 8.73 -13.45 -5.35
C GLU A 51 7.40 -12.69 -5.19
N SER A 52 7.26 -11.50 -5.77
CA SER A 52 5.97 -10.77 -5.79
C SER A 52 4.84 -11.56 -6.47
N ARG A 53 5.18 -12.40 -7.47
CA ARG A 53 4.22 -13.30 -8.12
C ARG A 53 3.95 -14.55 -7.30
N LYS A 54 4.97 -15.12 -6.66
CA LYS A 54 4.87 -16.35 -5.87
C LYS A 54 4.05 -16.13 -4.60
N TYR A 55 4.27 -15.02 -3.90
CA TYR A 55 3.56 -14.68 -2.67
C TYR A 55 2.39 -13.73 -2.93
N TRP A 56 1.58 -14.04 -3.94
CA TRP A 56 0.41 -13.23 -4.30
C TRP A 56 -0.56 -13.18 -3.12
N GLY A 57 -0.76 -11.99 -2.55
CA GLY A 57 -1.61 -11.77 -1.38
C GLY A 57 -0.86 -11.46 -0.07
N HIS A 58 0.44 -11.77 0.01
CA HIS A 58 1.27 -11.33 1.14
C HIS A 58 1.92 -9.97 0.81
N ARG A 59 1.83 -9.01 1.73
CA ARG A 59 2.40 -7.66 1.52
C ARG A 59 3.91 -7.58 1.77
N VAL A 60 4.45 -8.53 2.53
CA VAL A 60 5.83 -8.58 2.98
C VAL A 60 6.35 -10.01 2.75
N LEU A 61 7.63 -10.14 2.44
CA LEU A 61 8.26 -11.45 2.39
C LEU A 61 8.25 -12.10 3.78
N PRO A 62 7.91 -13.41 3.89
CA PRO A 62 8.04 -14.11 5.16
C PRO A 62 9.50 -14.13 5.60
N GLU A 63 9.73 -13.89 6.90
CA GLU A 63 11.04 -14.11 7.51
C GLU A 63 11.42 -15.60 7.41
N SER A 64 12.71 -15.87 7.15
CA SER A 64 13.24 -17.23 6.95
C SER A 64 13.28 -18.06 8.23
#